data_AF-A0A150RKX6-F1
#
_entry.id   AF-A0A150RKX6-F1
#
_cell.length_a   1.000
_cell.length_b   1.000
_cell.length_c   1.000
_cell.angle_alpha   90.00
_cell.angle_beta   90.00
_cell.angle_gamma   90.00
#
_symmetry.space_group_name_H-M   'P 1'
#
loop_
_entity.id
_entity.type
_entity.pdbx_description
1 polymer ?
#
loop_
_entity_poly.entity_id
_entity_poly.type
_entity_poly.pdbx_seq_one_letter_code
_entity_poly.pdbx_strand_id
1 'polypeptide(L)'
;MVYNPHGDGKTAPIAPRDIAAVAARAMTTEELLGQALEVTGPELLSTPDQVEILARVLGTPLRRVDVPVEAARRRMIEAGAPASLAMAVGELMERIRAGKGALQTDTVERVTGRKPRTFEAWAREHARVWAGG
;
A
#
# COMPACT_ATOMS: atom_id res chain seq x y z
N MET A 1 -15.55 2.53 8.29
CA MET A 1 -15.73 3.33 7.05
C MET A 1 -14.36 3.73 6.53
N VAL A 2 -14.12 3.61 5.24
CA VAL A 2 -12.83 3.91 4.57
C VAL A 2 -13.02 5.09 3.64
N TYR A 3 -12.27 6.16 3.84
CA TYR A 3 -12.28 7.32 2.95
C TYR A 3 -11.25 7.13 1.84
N ASN A 4 -11.66 7.26 0.58
CA ASN A 4 -10.82 7.01 -0.59
C ASN A 4 -10.56 8.31 -1.37
N PRO A 5 -9.37 8.92 -1.25
CA PRO A 5 -8.98 10.05 -2.09
C PRO A 5 -8.37 9.62 -3.43
N HIS A 6 -8.15 8.32 -3.66
CA HIS A 6 -7.41 7.79 -4.81
C HIS A 6 -8.29 7.48 -6.03
N GLY A 7 -9.62 7.54 -5.89
CA GLY A 7 -10.55 7.02 -6.91
C GLY A 7 -10.24 5.55 -7.23
N ASP A 8 -10.18 5.23 -8.53
CA ASP A 8 -9.86 3.88 -9.03
C ASP A 8 -8.37 3.70 -9.34
N GLY A 9 -7.53 4.67 -8.94
CA GLY A 9 -6.08 4.58 -9.08
C GLY A 9 -5.53 3.35 -8.36
N LYS A 10 -4.64 2.62 -9.03
CA LYS A 10 -4.05 1.37 -8.53
C LYS A 10 -2.63 1.59 -8.00
N THR A 11 -2.28 0.83 -6.97
CA THR A 11 -0.93 0.66 -6.45
C THR A 11 -0.64 -0.81 -6.23
N ALA A 12 0.64 -1.18 -6.06
CA ALA A 12 1.03 -2.55 -5.72
C ALA A 12 1.41 -2.67 -4.23
N PRO A 13 0.43 -2.83 -3.31
CA PRO A 13 0.70 -2.82 -1.87
C PRO A 13 1.63 -3.98 -1.49
N ILE A 14 2.74 -3.63 -0.85
CA ILE A 14 3.79 -4.58 -0.46
C ILE A 14 3.68 -4.93 1.03
N ALA A 15 3.77 -6.22 1.36
CA ALA A 15 3.82 -6.68 2.73
C ALA A 15 5.15 -6.26 3.40
N PRO A 16 5.14 -5.73 4.65
CA PRO A 16 6.36 -5.34 5.35
C PRO A 16 7.41 -6.45 5.49
N ARG A 17 6.97 -7.71 5.61
CA ARG A 17 7.88 -8.88 5.66
C ARG A 17 8.67 -9.10 4.37
N ASP A 18 8.14 -8.69 3.22
CA ASP A 18 8.84 -8.80 1.95
C ASP A 18 9.86 -7.68 1.75
N ILE A 19 9.55 -6.46 2.21
CA ILE A 19 10.54 -5.37 2.31
C ILE A 19 11.72 -5.82 3.19
N ALA A 20 11.42 -6.36 4.38
CA ALA A 20 12.45 -6.84 5.30
C ALA A 20 13.32 -7.95 4.69
N ALA A 21 12.71 -8.88 3.94
CA ALA A 21 13.46 -9.95 3.27
C ALA A 21 14.38 -9.42 2.17
N VAL A 22 13.93 -8.46 1.36
CA VAL A 22 14.77 -7.80 0.35
C VAL A 22 15.91 -7.03 1.03
N ALA A 23 15.62 -6.26 2.07
CA ALA A 23 16.62 -5.50 2.82
C ALA A 23 17.67 -6.43 3.45
N ALA A 24 17.25 -7.55 4.05
CA ALA A 24 18.16 -8.52 4.63
C ALA A 24 19.13 -9.11 3.58
N ARG A 25 18.65 -9.40 2.37
CA ARG A 25 19.52 -9.83 1.26
C ARG A 25 20.48 -8.72 0.83
N ALA A 26 19.98 -7.50 0.63
CA ALA A 26 20.81 -6.36 0.26
C ALA A 26 21.92 -6.04 1.28
N MET A 27 21.70 -6.32 2.57
CA MET A 27 22.70 -6.12 3.63
C MET A 27 23.68 -7.29 3.81
N THR A 28 23.41 -8.45 3.21
CA THR A 28 24.22 -9.67 3.42
C THR A 28 24.94 -10.15 2.17
N THR A 29 24.82 -9.42 1.07
CA THR A 29 25.44 -9.81 -0.20
C THR A 29 25.96 -8.60 -0.98
N GLU A 30 26.94 -8.84 -1.84
CA GLU A 30 27.57 -7.77 -2.64
C GLU A 30 26.86 -7.53 -3.97
N GLU A 31 26.07 -8.50 -4.48
CA GLU A 31 25.45 -8.41 -5.82
C GLU A 31 24.40 -7.30 -5.93
N LEU A 32 23.98 -6.71 -4.81
CA LEU A 32 22.97 -5.65 -4.74
C LEU A 32 23.59 -4.28 -4.42
N LEU A 33 24.91 -4.19 -4.25
CA LEU A 33 25.58 -2.93 -3.92
C LEU A 33 25.37 -1.88 -5.00
N GLY A 34 25.08 -0.65 -4.55
CA GLY A 34 24.86 0.51 -5.42
C GLY A 34 23.54 0.50 -6.20
N GLN A 35 22.67 -0.50 -6.01
CA GLN A 35 21.39 -0.59 -6.72
C GLN A 35 20.26 0.10 -5.95
N ALA A 36 19.42 0.83 -6.67
CA ALA A 36 18.11 1.26 -6.20
C ALA A 36 17.08 0.16 -6.51
N LEU A 37 16.46 -0.40 -5.48
CA LEU A 37 15.51 -1.51 -5.62
C LEU A 37 14.08 -1.02 -5.42
N GLU A 38 13.27 -1.05 -6.47
CA GLU A 38 11.83 -0.79 -6.38
C GLU A 38 11.10 -2.06 -5.94
N VAL A 39 10.54 -2.03 -4.73
CA VAL A 39 9.89 -3.20 -4.10
C VAL A 39 8.38 -3.00 -4.07
N THR A 40 7.65 -3.92 -4.70
CA THR A 40 6.20 -3.85 -4.84
C THR A 40 5.54 -5.20 -4.53
N GLY A 41 4.23 -5.18 -4.25
CA GLY A 41 3.43 -6.39 -4.10
C GLY A 41 3.12 -7.09 -5.42
N PRO A 42 2.52 -8.30 -5.38
CA PRO A 42 2.25 -9.11 -6.57
C PRO A 42 1.04 -8.63 -7.39
N GLU A 43 0.30 -7.61 -6.95
CA GLU A 43 -1.01 -7.27 -7.49
C GLU A 43 -1.20 -5.76 -7.54
N LEU A 44 -1.70 -5.24 -8.65
CA LEU A 44 -2.17 -3.85 -8.76
C LEU A 44 -3.60 -3.74 -8.26
N LEU A 45 -3.77 -3.10 -7.11
CA LEU A 45 -5.04 -2.98 -6.40
C LEU A 45 -5.43 -1.51 -6.22
N SER A 46 -6.68 -1.20 -6.52
CA SER A 46 -7.31 0.06 -6.15
C SER A 46 -7.70 0.04 -4.66
N THR A 47 -8.08 1.20 -4.10
CA THR A 47 -8.65 1.24 -2.74
C THR A 47 -9.96 0.42 -2.64
N PRO A 48 -10.89 0.48 -3.62
CA PRO A 48 -12.01 -0.45 -3.70
C PRO A 48 -11.62 -1.92 -3.61
N ASP A 49 -10.63 -2.37 -4.40
CA ASP A 49 -10.18 -3.77 -4.41
C ASP A 49 -9.66 -4.20 -3.03
N GLN A 50 -8.84 -3.36 -2.40
CA GLN A 50 -8.29 -3.64 -1.07
C GLN A 50 -9.39 -3.71 0.00
N VAL A 51 -10.41 -2.84 -0.07
CA VAL A 51 -11.55 -2.86 0.85
C VAL A 51 -12.39 -4.12 0.68
N GLU A 52 -12.61 -4.58 -0.56
CA GLU A 52 -13.33 -5.82 -0.83
C GLU A 52 -12.59 -7.04 -0.28
N ILE A 53 -11.28 -7.13 -0.50
CA ILE A 53 -10.44 -8.18 0.07
C ILE A 53 -10.51 -8.19 1.60
N LEU A 54 -10.39 -7.02 2.24
CA LEU A 54 -10.50 -6.91 3.69
C LEU A 54 -11.88 -7.33 4.20
N ALA A 55 -12.96 -6.90 3.53
CA ALA A 55 -14.32 -7.27 3.93
C ALA A 55 -14.52 -8.79 3.88
N ARG A 56 -14.00 -9.46 2.84
CA ARG A 56 -14.03 -10.92 2.71
C ARG A 56 -13.22 -11.60 3.80
N VAL A 57 -12.01 -11.12 4.09
CA VAL A 57 -11.12 -11.70 5.12
C VAL A 57 -11.70 -11.55 6.52
N LEU A 58 -12.32 -10.41 6.81
CA LEU A 58 -12.90 -10.09 8.12
C LEU A 58 -14.33 -10.63 8.30
N GLY A 59 -14.96 -11.13 7.23
CA GLY A 59 -16.36 -11.55 7.26
C GLY A 59 -17.35 -10.43 7.61
N THR A 60 -16.94 -9.16 7.47
CA THR A 60 -17.73 -7.99 7.89
C THR A 60 -17.81 -6.98 6.75
N PRO A 61 -19.00 -6.46 6.40
CA PRO A 61 -19.13 -5.45 5.36
C PRO A 61 -18.37 -4.17 5.70
N LEU A 62 -17.49 -3.73 4.80
CA LEU A 62 -16.77 -2.46 4.92
C LEU A 62 -17.38 -1.42 3.98
N ARG A 63 -17.71 -0.24 4.53
CA ARG A 63 -18.18 0.91 3.73
C ARG A 63 -17.00 1.76 3.28
N ARG A 64 -16.98 2.11 2.00
CA ARG A 64 -16.05 3.06 1.38
C ARG A 64 -16.78 4.32 0.94
N VAL A 65 -16.13 5.47 1.03
CA VAL A 65 -16.63 6.76 0.51
C VAL A 65 -15.50 7.45 -0.24
N ASP A 66 -15.72 7.80 -1.51
CA ASP A 66 -14.78 8.62 -2.25
C ASP A 66 -14.81 10.06 -1.75
N VAL A 67 -13.64 10.66 -1.58
CA VAL A 67 -13.48 12.03 -1.11
C VAL A 67 -12.54 12.80 -2.04
N PRO A 68 -12.73 14.11 -2.22
CA PRO A 68 -11.74 14.93 -2.91
C PRO A 68 -10.39 14.90 -2.20
N VAL A 69 -9.28 14.89 -2.95
CA VAL A 69 -7.92 14.95 -2.37
C VAL A 69 -7.76 16.17 -1.46
N GLU A 70 -8.33 17.32 -1.85
CA GLU A 70 -8.29 18.53 -1.05
C GLU A 70 -9.01 18.37 0.31
N ALA A 71 -10.08 17.58 0.36
CA ALA A 71 -10.75 17.28 1.63
C ALA A 71 -9.87 16.37 2.51
N ALA A 72 -9.13 15.43 1.93
CA ALA A 72 -8.16 14.61 2.66
C ALA A 72 -6.99 15.45 3.20
N ARG A 73 -6.45 16.38 2.40
CA ARG A 73 -5.40 17.32 2.81
C ARG A 73 -5.81 18.17 4.01
N ARG A 74 -6.97 18.82 3.93
CA ARG A 74 -7.50 19.64 5.03
C ARG A 74 -7.63 18.83 6.31
N ARG A 75 -8.18 17.61 6.22
CA ARG A 75 -8.29 16.71 7.36
C ARG A 75 -6.95 16.33 7.98
N MET A 76 -5.90 16.13 7.17
CA MET A 76 -4.55 15.87 7.70
C MET A 76 -4.03 17.06 8.50
N ILE A 77 -4.20 18.28 7.99
CA ILE A 77 -3.78 19.52 8.67
C ILE A 77 -4.56 19.71 9.97
N GLU A 78 -5.88 19.53 9.94
CA GLU A 78 -6.76 19.59 11.11
C GLU A 78 -6.36 18.56 12.18
N ALA A 79 -5.86 17.39 11.76
CA ALA A 79 -5.33 16.35 12.65
C ALA A 79 -3.90 16.63 13.16
N GLY A 80 -3.32 17.78 12.85
CA GLY A 80 -2.00 18.21 13.34
C GLY A 80 -0.83 17.89 12.43
N ALA A 81 -1.06 17.38 11.20
CA ALA A 81 0.03 17.19 10.25
C ALA A 81 0.58 18.55 9.77
N PRO A 82 1.91 18.67 9.57
CA PRO A 82 2.48 19.85 8.93
C PRO A 82 1.88 20.09 7.54
N ALA A 83 1.60 21.34 7.19
CA ALA A 83 1.00 21.68 5.90
C ALA A 83 1.82 21.18 4.71
N SER A 84 3.15 21.26 4.79
CA SER A 84 4.05 20.72 3.75
C SER A 84 3.89 19.21 3.53
N LEU A 85 3.69 18.45 4.60
CA LEU A 85 3.45 17.01 4.52
C LEU A 85 2.08 16.72 3.89
N ALA A 86 1.03 17.43 4.31
CA ALA A 86 -0.29 17.27 3.72
C ALA A 86 -0.28 17.61 2.21
N MET A 87 0.48 18.64 1.82
CA MET A 87 0.65 18.99 0.41
C MET A 87 1.33 17.85 -0.37
N ALA A 88 2.48 17.37 0.09
CA ALA A 88 3.21 16.27 -0.56
C ALA A 88 2.36 14.99 -0.67
N VAL A 89 1.63 14.64 0.39
CA VAL A 89 0.75 13.45 0.40
C VAL A 89 -0.44 13.64 -0.55
N GLY A 90 -1.04 14.82 -0.61
CA GLY A 90 -2.10 15.08 -1.58
C GLY A 90 -1.62 15.03 -3.04
N GLU A 91 -0.40 15.49 -3.34
CA GLU A 91 0.18 15.33 -4.68
C GLU A 91 0.38 13.86 -5.05
N LEU A 92 0.81 13.04 -4.09
CA LEU A 92 0.89 11.59 -4.27
C LEU A 92 -0.49 10.99 -4.54
N MET A 93 -1.53 11.41 -3.81
CA MET A 93 -2.91 10.94 -4.03
C MET A 93 -3.41 11.28 -5.44
N GLU A 94 -3.19 12.51 -5.91
CA GLU A 94 -3.55 12.90 -7.29
C GLU A 94 -2.80 12.08 -8.34
N ARG A 95 -1.51 11.80 -8.12
CA ARG A 95 -0.73 10.94 -9.02
C ARG A 95 -1.28 9.52 -9.09
N ILE A 96 -1.62 8.93 -7.94
CA ILE A 96 -2.24 7.59 -7.90
C ILE A 96 -3.57 7.61 -8.65
N ARG A 97 -4.41 8.62 -8.38
CA ARG A 97 -5.71 8.80 -9.04
C ARG A 97 -5.59 8.93 -10.56
N ALA A 98 -4.53 9.60 -11.04
CA ALA A 98 -4.19 9.71 -12.46
C ALA A 98 -3.54 8.44 -13.05
N GLY A 99 -3.54 7.30 -12.33
CA GLY A 99 -2.96 6.03 -12.79
C GLY A 99 -1.44 5.94 -12.68
N LYS A 100 -0.76 6.98 -12.19
CA LYS A 100 0.71 7.04 -12.11
C LYS A 100 1.29 6.28 -10.91
N GLY A 101 0.45 5.55 -10.17
CA GLY A 101 0.84 4.64 -9.08
C GLY A 101 0.94 3.19 -9.51
N ALA A 102 0.55 2.86 -10.75
CA ALA A 102 0.46 1.49 -11.25
C ALA A 102 1.82 0.92 -11.68
N LEU A 103 2.73 0.81 -10.71
CA LEU A 103 4.03 0.17 -10.87
C LEU A 103 4.02 -1.17 -10.16
N GLN A 104 4.41 -2.23 -10.87
CA GLN A 104 4.59 -3.57 -10.35
C GLN A 104 5.95 -4.10 -10.83
N THR A 105 6.67 -4.74 -9.93
CA THR A 105 8.04 -5.24 -10.14
C THR A 105 8.15 -6.70 -9.67
N ASP A 106 9.18 -7.39 -10.13
CA ASP A 106 9.52 -8.76 -9.72
C ASP A 106 10.64 -8.80 -8.65
N THR A 107 11.02 -7.63 -8.11
CA THR A 107 12.20 -7.45 -7.24
C THR A 107 12.21 -8.42 -6.06
N VAL A 108 11.06 -8.69 -5.43
CA VAL A 108 10.99 -9.63 -4.31
C VAL A 108 11.36 -11.04 -4.76
N GLU A 109 10.82 -11.52 -5.88
CA GLU A 109 11.11 -12.84 -6.41
C GLU A 109 12.56 -12.95 -6.86
N ARG A 110 13.05 -11.95 -7.60
CA ARG A 110 14.44 -11.89 -8.06
C ARG A 110 15.46 -11.88 -6.93
N VAL A 111 15.22 -11.11 -5.85
CA VAL A 111 16.17 -10.94 -4.75
C VAL A 111 16.09 -12.07 -3.73
N THR A 112 14.90 -12.59 -3.47
CA THR A 112 14.65 -13.53 -2.36
C THR A 112 14.37 -14.96 -2.81
N GLY A 113 14.16 -15.20 -4.10
CA GLY A 113 13.83 -16.53 -4.66
C GLY A 113 12.41 -17.00 -4.36
N ARG A 114 11.57 -16.15 -3.75
CA ARG A 114 10.17 -16.46 -3.41
C ARG A 114 9.24 -15.35 -3.89
N LYS A 115 8.03 -15.72 -4.29
CA LYS A 115 7.00 -14.74 -4.68
C LYS A 115 6.64 -13.82 -3.49
N PRO A 116 6.35 -12.53 -3.76
CA PRO A 116 5.84 -11.63 -2.73
C PRO A 116 4.45 -12.07 -2.26
N ARG A 117 4.12 -11.73 -1.02
CA ARG A 117 2.82 -12.05 -0.41
C ARG A 117 1.73 -11.18 -1.04
N THR A 118 0.59 -11.78 -1.33
CA THR A 118 -0.61 -11.05 -1.76
C THR A 118 -1.15 -10.20 -0.63
N PHE A 119 -1.92 -9.16 -0.99
CA PHE A 119 -2.59 -8.33 0.01
C PHE A 119 -3.57 -9.16 0.86
N GLU A 120 -4.26 -10.13 0.26
CA GLU A 120 -5.15 -11.05 0.97
C GLU A 120 -4.39 -11.93 1.99
N ALA A 121 -3.24 -12.49 1.61
CA ALA A 121 -2.44 -13.31 2.52
C ALA A 121 -1.96 -12.48 3.71
N TRP A 122 -1.50 -11.25 3.46
CA TRP A 122 -1.13 -10.30 4.51
C TRP A 122 -2.32 -9.97 5.42
N ALA A 123 -3.49 -9.69 4.83
CA ALA A 123 -4.71 -9.37 5.57
C ALA A 123 -5.15 -10.52 6.48
N ARG A 124 -5.09 -11.78 5.99
CA ARG A 124 -5.43 -12.97 6.78
C ARG A 124 -4.48 -13.17 7.97
N GLU A 125 -3.18 -12.97 7.77
CA GLU A 125 -2.19 -13.05 8.86
C GLU A 125 -2.46 -12.02 9.97
N HIS A 126 -2.97 -10.84 9.60
CA HIS A 126 -3.18 -9.72 10.52
C HIS A 126 -4.64 -9.53 10.94
N ALA A 127 -5.57 -10.39 10.47
CA ALA A 127 -7.01 -10.25 10.69
C ALA A 127 -7.37 -10.04 12.17
N ARG A 128 -6.63 -10.70 13.07
CA ARG A 128 -6.82 -10.59 14.53
C ARG A 128 -6.61 -9.20 15.12
N VAL A 129 -5.88 -8.31 14.45
CA VAL A 129 -5.67 -6.92 14.89
C VAL A 129 -6.98 -6.12 14.78
N TRP A 130 -7.85 -6.52 13.85
CA TRP A 130 -9.18 -5.94 13.65
C TRP A 130 -10.30 -6.81 14.26
N ALA A 131 -9.98 -8.04 14.68
CA ALA A 131 -10.88 -8.89 15.45
C ALA A 131 -10.88 -8.44 16.92
N GLY A 132 -11.55 -7.33 17.21
CA GLY A 132 -11.74 -6.82 18.56
C GLY A 132 -13.19 -6.44 18.81
N GLY A 133 -13.85 -7.27 19.65
CA GLY A 133 -14.92 -6.92 20.60
C GLY A 133 -16.26 -6.48 20.04
#